data_AF-A0A1G2MLZ2-F1
#
_entry.id   AF-A0A1G2MLZ2-F1
#
_cell.length_a   1.000
_cell.length_b   1.000
_cell.length_c   1.000
_cell.angle_alpha   90.00
_cell.angle_beta   90.00
_cell.angle_gamma   90.00
#
_symmetry.space_group_name_H-M   'P 1'
#
loop_
_entity.id
_entity.type
_entity.pdbx_description
1 polymer ?
#
loop_
_entity_poly.entity_id
_entity_poly.type
_entity_poly.pdbx_seq_one_letter_code
_entity_poly.pdbx_strand_id
1 'polypeptide(L)'
;MAINTTLKELGLNDKEIEVYLTLLKNGKATPSTLSKLTKINRATVYNIAKNLQSKGIIAEDLSGKTLYFTPLPLSNLEQIISRPIRELQEKESIVKKAIDELSLITANKEYPVPKIRFVEENNLEDFLYENIEKWQQSVLVSDKVWWGTQDYTFLEHYGKFVDWYWKQPFAKDAKMYQVSNESQVEKEMHKKHLQPERDIRISQDMNFTSSVWVGGDYLIMIVTKQHPFYLLEIHDATLAHNMREVFKKMWNEALK
;
A
#
# COMPACT_ATOMS: atom_id res chain seq x y z
N MET A 1 -28.38 10.51 26.63
CA MET A 1 -28.18 9.07 26.37
C MET A 1 -27.25 8.84 25.19
N ALA A 2 -27.44 9.47 24.03
CA ALA A 2 -26.54 9.30 22.88
C ALA A 2 -25.06 9.64 23.18
N ILE A 3 -24.78 10.77 23.84
CA ILE A 3 -23.39 11.20 24.10
C ILE A 3 -22.61 10.24 25.01
N ASN A 4 -23.26 9.58 25.97
CA ASN A 4 -22.59 8.61 26.83
C ASN A 4 -22.14 7.40 26.03
N THR A 5 -22.96 6.94 25.08
CA THR A 5 -22.59 5.85 24.16
C THR A 5 -21.40 6.24 23.29
N THR A 6 -21.42 7.44 22.70
CA THR A 6 -20.31 7.93 21.88
C THR A 6 -19.01 8.04 22.68
N LEU A 7 -19.05 8.55 23.92
CA LEU A 7 -17.86 8.64 24.77
C LEU A 7 -17.35 7.26 25.22
N LYS A 8 -18.24 6.26 25.39
CA LYS A 8 -17.85 4.87 25.63
C LYS A 8 -17.12 4.27 24.45
N GLU A 9 -17.62 4.50 23.24
CA GLU A 9 -16.98 4.03 22.00
C GLU A 9 -15.61 4.69 21.80
N LEU A 10 -15.41 5.92 22.28
CA LEU A 10 -14.11 6.59 22.35
C LEU A 10 -13.19 6.06 23.49
N GLY A 11 -13.61 5.03 24.21
CA GLY A 11 -12.79 4.37 25.23
C GLY A 11 -12.73 5.08 26.58
N LEU A 12 -13.79 5.82 26.95
CA LEU A 12 -14.00 6.26 28.34
C LEU A 12 -14.92 5.27 29.06
N ASN A 13 -14.62 4.98 30.32
CA ASN A 13 -15.51 4.17 31.16
C ASN A 13 -16.66 5.00 31.78
N ASP A 14 -17.66 4.32 32.35
CA ASP A 14 -18.84 4.98 32.95
C ASP A 14 -18.51 6.08 33.96
N LYS A 15 -17.53 5.82 34.85
CA LYS A 15 -17.14 6.78 35.89
C LYS A 15 -16.35 7.95 35.32
N GLU A 16 -15.51 7.69 34.32
CA GLU A 16 -14.80 8.74 33.56
C GLU A 16 -15.77 9.68 32.86
N ILE A 17 -16.81 9.13 32.22
CA ILE A 17 -17.86 9.91 31.56
C ILE A 17 -18.61 10.77 32.58
N GLU A 18 -18.98 10.20 33.73
CA GLU A 18 -19.70 10.92 34.78
C GLU A 18 -18.88 12.10 35.33
N VAL A 19 -17.59 11.88 35.61
CA VAL A 19 -16.68 12.93 36.09
C VAL A 19 -16.45 13.99 35.01
N TYR A 20 -16.19 13.59 33.76
CA TYR A 20 -15.93 14.51 32.66
C TYR A 20 -17.14 15.40 32.34
N LEU A 21 -18.34 14.82 32.24
CA LEU A 21 -19.57 15.59 32.00
C LEU A 21 -19.92 16.51 33.17
N THR A 22 -19.67 16.06 34.41
CA THR A 22 -19.85 16.91 35.59
C THR A 22 -18.88 18.10 35.56
N LEU A 23 -17.63 17.86 35.18
CA LEU A 23 -16.62 18.90 35.07
C LEU A 23 -16.96 19.90 33.95
N LEU A 24 -17.41 19.43 32.79
CA LEU A 24 -17.88 20.27 31.68
C LEU A 24 -19.03 21.20 32.10
N LYS A 25 -20.00 20.69 32.87
CA LYS A 25 -21.14 21.49 33.35
C LYS A 25 -20.73 22.58 34.36
N ASN A 26 -19.68 22.34 35.15
CA ASN A 26 -19.26 23.25 36.23
C ASN A 26 -18.09 24.17 35.82
N GLY A 27 -17.43 23.91 34.68
CA GLY A 27 -16.30 24.67 34.16
C GLY A 27 -14.98 24.43 34.91
N LYS A 28 -14.98 24.50 36.24
CA LYS A 28 -13.84 24.06 37.06
C LYS A 28 -14.31 23.52 38.39
N ALA A 29 -13.65 22.49 38.89
CA ALA A 29 -14.06 21.85 40.14
C ALA A 29 -12.88 21.28 40.91
N THR A 30 -12.96 21.31 42.24
CA THR A 30 -11.99 20.62 43.10
C THR A 30 -12.29 19.11 43.13
N PRO A 31 -11.30 18.27 43.47
CA PRO A 31 -11.54 16.83 43.68
C PRO A 31 -12.66 16.55 44.69
N SER A 32 -12.76 17.37 45.74
CA SER A 32 -13.81 17.26 46.76
C SER A 32 -15.19 17.60 46.21
N THR A 33 -15.29 18.62 45.36
CA THR A 33 -16.54 19.00 44.69
C THR A 33 -16.99 17.92 43.73
N LEU A 34 -16.09 17.41 42.89
CA LEU A 34 -16.38 16.32 41.96
C LEU A 34 -16.83 15.05 42.70
N SER A 35 -16.16 14.70 43.80
CA SER A 35 -16.54 13.56 44.63
C SER A 35 -17.97 13.68 45.19
N LYS A 36 -18.35 14.87 45.65
CA LYS A 36 -19.72 15.13 46.15
C LYS A 36 -20.77 15.06 45.04
N LEU A 37 -20.48 15.68 43.88
CA LEU A 37 -21.43 15.78 42.77
C LEU A 37 -21.66 14.43 42.06
N THR A 38 -20.60 13.65 41.89
CA THR A 38 -20.63 12.34 41.21
C THR A 38 -20.87 11.17 42.16
N LYS A 39 -20.84 11.41 43.49
CA LYS A 39 -20.86 10.36 44.52
C LYS A 39 -19.74 9.31 44.37
N ILE A 40 -18.68 9.62 43.61
CA ILE A 40 -17.48 8.80 43.47
C ILE A 40 -16.51 9.17 44.59
N ASN A 41 -15.86 8.17 45.20
CA ASN A 41 -14.91 8.45 46.29
C ASN A 41 -13.72 9.30 45.81
N ARG A 42 -13.18 10.12 46.70
CA ARG A 42 -12.15 11.12 46.37
C ARG A 42 -10.88 10.51 45.77
N ALA A 43 -10.44 9.35 46.26
CA ALA A 43 -9.27 8.65 45.72
C ALA A 43 -9.49 8.22 44.25
N THR A 44 -10.70 7.75 43.92
CA THR A 44 -11.06 7.34 42.56
C THR A 44 -11.20 8.54 41.63
N VAL A 45 -11.69 9.68 42.13
CA VAL A 45 -11.71 10.94 41.36
C VAL A 45 -10.30 11.36 40.94
N TYR A 46 -9.29 11.23 41.81
CA TYR A 46 -7.90 11.51 41.43
C TYR A 46 -7.40 10.59 40.32
N ASN A 47 -7.64 9.28 40.43
CA ASN A 47 -7.24 8.32 39.39
C ASN A 47 -7.94 8.58 38.06
N ILE A 48 -9.26 8.88 38.11
CA ILE A 48 -10.04 9.24 36.93
C ILE A 48 -9.52 10.53 36.30
N ALA A 49 -9.29 11.57 37.10
CA ALA A 49 -8.78 12.84 36.60
C ALA A 49 -7.40 12.67 35.94
N LYS A 50 -6.50 11.87 36.54
CA LYS A 50 -5.20 11.54 35.94
C LYS A 50 -5.34 10.82 34.58
N ASN A 51 -6.31 9.92 34.45
CA ASN A 51 -6.60 9.25 33.16
C ASN A 51 -7.18 10.22 32.13
N LEU A 52 -8.11 11.07 32.51
CA LEU A 52 -8.69 12.08 31.62
C LEU A 52 -7.64 13.11 31.19
N GLN A 53 -6.71 13.45 32.08
CA GLN A 53 -5.58 14.33 31.79
C GLN A 53 -4.58 13.67 30.83
N SER A 54 -4.27 12.37 31.02
CA SER A 54 -3.38 11.63 30.10
C SER A 54 -4.00 11.44 28.70
N LYS A 55 -5.33 11.44 28.60
CA LYS A 55 -6.10 11.51 27.36
C LYS A 55 -6.16 12.93 26.75
N GLY A 56 -5.67 13.95 27.44
CA GLY A 56 -5.56 15.32 26.94
C GLY A 56 -6.88 16.11 26.91
N ILE A 57 -7.88 15.71 27.68
CA ILE A 57 -9.24 16.30 27.66
C ILE A 57 -9.59 17.12 28.90
N ILE A 58 -8.75 17.07 29.94
CA ILE A 58 -8.81 17.96 31.11
C ILE A 58 -7.40 18.43 31.48
N ALA A 59 -7.31 19.50 32.25
CA ALA A 59 -6.07 20.01 32.83
C ALA A 59 -6.20 20.25 34.33
N GLU A 60 -5.06 20.23 35.00
CA GLU A 60 -4.91 20.68 36.39
C GLU A 60 -4.52 22.15 36.41
N ASP A 61 -5.28 22.97 37.14
CA ASP A 61 -4.94 24.36 37.43
C ASP A 61 -4.31 24.44 38.83
N LEU A 62 -3.01 24.71 38.85
CA LEU A 62 -2.15 24.86 40.03
C LEU A 62 -1.82 26.33 40.34
N SER A 63 -2.49 27.29 39.70
CA SER A 63 -2.18 28.72 39.86
C SER A 63 -2.42 29.27 41.27
N GLY A 64 -3.08 28.50 42.16
CA GLY A 64 -3.31 28.85 43.56
C GLY A 64 -3.00 27.73 44.55
N LYS A 65 -3.30 27.97 45.85
CA LYS A 65 -3.14 26.96 46.93
C LYS A 65 -4.08 25.75 46.80
N THR A 66 -5.09 25.84 45.94
CA THR A 66 -6.13 24.81 45.79
C THR A 66 -6.06 24.24 44.38
N LEU A 67 -5.96 22.91 44.29
CA LEU A 67 -6.01 22.18 43.03
C LEU A 67 -7.43 22.24 42.44
N TYR A 68 -7.52 22.69 41.20
CA TYR A 68 -8.73 22.57 40.38
C TYR A 68 -8.46 21.70 39.17
N PHE A 69 -9.48 20.96 38.75
CA PHE A 69 -9.54 20.41 37.41
C PHE A 69 -10.37 21.34 36.54
N THR A 70 -10.01 21.46 35.26
CA THR A 70 -10.78 22.18 34.26
C THR A 70 -10.85 21.35 32.97
N PRO A 71 -11.97 21.34 32.24
CA PRO A 71 -12.05 20.68 30.96
C PRO A 71 -11.26 21.51 29.94
N LEU A 72 -10.59 20.82 29.02
CA LEU A 72 -9.96 21.45 27.87
C LEU A 72 -11.03 21.70 26.77
N PRO A 73 -10.72 22.49 25.73
CA PRO A 73 -11.64 22.72 24.61
C PRO A 73 -12.15 21.40 24.01
N LEU A 74 -13.40 21.37 23.57
CA LEU A 74 -14.03 20.14 23.07
C LEU A 74 -13.30 19.51 21.87
N SER A 75 -12.60 20.33 21.07
CA SER A 75 -11.70 19.86 20.00
C SER A 75 -10.60 18.93 20.50
N ASN A 76 -10.22 19.00 21.77
CA ASN A 76 -9.25 18.09 22.37
C ASN A 76 -9.76 16.65 22.51
N LEU A 77 -11.05 16.35 22.28
CA LEU A 77 -11.52 14.97 22.18
C LEU A 77 -10.79 14.20 21.06
N GLU A 78 -10.32 14.89 20.01
CA GLU A 78 -9.47 14.29 18.96
C GLU A 78 -8.15 13.75 19.52
N GLN A 79 -7.66 14.29 20.65
CA GLN A 79 -6.42 13.82 21.26
C GLN A 79 -6.53 12.37 21.75
N ILE A 80 -7.74 11.90 22.08
CA ILE A 80 -8.00 10.52 22.51
C ILE A 80 -7.51 9.52 21.46
N ILE A 81 -7.67 9.84 20.17
CA ILE A 81 -7.28 8.95 19.06
C ILE A 81 -5.93 9.30 18.44
N SER A 82 -5.46 10.55 18.60
CA SER A 82 -4.22 11.03 17.97
C SER A 82 -2.99 10.20 18.37
N ARG A 83 -2.89 9.85 19.66
CA ARG A 83 -1.79 9.06 20.19
C ARG A 83 -1.84 7.59 19.71
N PRO A 84 -2.97 6.87 19.84
CA PRO A 84 -3.11 5.54 19.24
C PRO A 84 -2.79 5.48 17.75
N ILE A 85 -3.23 6.47 16.96
CA ILE A 85 -2.92 6.54 15.51
C ILE A 85 -1.42 6.61 15.28
N ARG A 86 -0.72 7.50 15.99
CA ARG A 86 0.74 7.62 15.87
C ARG A 86 1.45 6.34 16.29
N GLU A 87 1.04 5.72 17.40
CA GLU A 87 1.60 4.44 17.86
C GLU A 87 1.35 3.31 16.85
N LEU A 88 0.20 3.30 16.18
CA LEU A 88 -0.10 2.34 15.11
C LEU A 88 0.76 2.58 13.86
N GLN A 89 0.97 3.83 13.45
CA GLN A 89 1.86 4.18 12.34
C GLN A 89 3.31 3.77 12.62
N GLU A 90 3.80 4.01 13.84
CA GLU A 90 5.14 3.57 14.26
C GLU A 90 5.25 2.04 14.23
N LYS A 91 4.23 1.32 14.72
CA LYS A 91 4.16 -0.15 14.64
C LYS A 91 4.12 -0.67 13.21
N GLU A 92 3.40 0.00 12.30
CA GLU A 92 3.37 -0.36 10.89
C GLU A 92 4.77 -0.29 10.26
N SER A 93 5.54 0.75 10.57
CA SER A 93 6.93 0.87 10.12
C SER A 93 7.81 -0.26 10.68
N ILE A 94 7.64 -0.61 11.95
CA ILE A 94 8.36 -1.73 12.58
C ILE A 94 8.00 -3.06 11.92
N VAL A 95 6.72 -3.30 11.62
CA VAL A 95 6.27 -4.53 10.94
C VAL A 95 6.89 -4.63 9.55
N LYS A 96 6.92 -3.54 8.76
CA LYS A 96 7.57 -3.53 7.45
C LYS A 96 9.05 -3.91 7.55
N LYS A 97 9.79 -3.31 8.49
CA LYS A 97 11.19 -3.66 8.77
C LYS A 97 11.36 -5.12 9.20
N ALA A 98 10.49 -5.60 10.08
CA ALA A 98 10.52 -6.98 10.53
C ALA A 98 10.25 -7.97 9.39
N ILE A 99 9.32 -7.65 8.48
CA ILE A 99 9.08 -8.46 7.26
C ILE A 99 10.36 -8.53 6.42
N ASP A 100 11.01 -7.39 6.18
CA ASP A 100 12.25 -7.35 5.41
C ASP A 100 13.36 -8.18 6.07
N GLU A 101 13.62 -7.98 7.37
CA GLU A 101 14.63 -8.71 8.14
C GLU A 101 14.34 -10.22 8.19
N LEU A 102 13.10 -10.61 8.47
CA LEU A 102 12.70 -12.02 8.54
C LEU A 102 12.71 -12.70 7.16
N SER A 103 12.49 -11.94 6.08
CA SER A 103 12.59 -12.47 4.71
C SER A 103 14.02 -12.89 4.34
N LEU A 104 15.03 -12.30 4.99
CA LEU A 104 16.44 -12.69 4.83
C LEU A 104 16.75 -13.99 5.58
N ILE A 105 16.07 -14.24 6.70
CA ILE A 105 16.21 -15.48 7.47
C ILE A 105 15.62 -16.67 6.70
N THR A 106 14.48 -16.47 6.03
CA THR A 106 13.85 -17.51 5.20
C THR A 106 14.59 -17.76 3.88
N ALA A 107 15.36 -16.80 3.38
CA ALA A 107 16.16 -16.94 2.16
C ALA A 107 17.35 -17.92 2.28
N ASN A 108 17.81 -18.20 3.51
CA ASN A 108 18.97 -19.08 3.76
C ASN A 108 18.63 -20.59 3.81
N LYS A 109 17.38 -21.00 3.60
CA LYS A 109 17.04 -22.41 3.35
C LYS A 109 16.76 -22.56 1.86
N GLU A 110 17.59 -23.36 1.19
CA GLU A 110 17.56 -23.69 -0.25
C GLU A 110 16.21 -24.23 -0.75
N TYR A 111 15.24 -23.34 -0.87
CA TYR A 111 14.08 -23.45 -1.73
C TYR A 111 13.75 -22.01 -2.12
N PRO A 112 13.96 -21.59 -3.37
CA PRO A 112 13.36 -20.36 -3.85
C PRO A 112 11.85 -20.59 -3.89
N VAL A 113 11.17 -20.37 -2.75
CA VAL A 113 9.73 -20.37 -2.72
C VAL A 113 9.30 -19.15 -3.55
N PRO A 114 8.56 -19.34 -4.65
CA PRO A 114 8.14 -18.23 -5.50
C PRO A 114 7.40 -17.21 -4.66
N LYS A 115 7.87 -15.95 -4.67
CA LYS A 115 7.13 -14.85 -4.03
C LYS A 115 6.08 -14.40 -5.04
N ILE A 116 4.82 -14.64 -4.70
CA ILE A 116 3.67 -14.25 -5.53
C ILE A 116 3.06 -12.98 -4.92
N ARG A 117 2.80 -11.98 -5.76
CA ARG A 117 2.12 -10.74 -5.40
C ARG A 117 0.97 -10.50 -6.37
N PHE A 118 -0.22 -10.38 -5.80
CA PHE A 118 -1.43 -9.96 -6.51
C PHE A 118 -1.64 -8.46 -6.29
N VAL A 119 -1.92 -7.73 -7.37
CA VAL A 119 -2.16 -6.29 -7.37
C VAL A 119 -3.52 -6.03 -7.98
N GLU A 120 -4.38 -5.41 -7.18
CA GLU A 120 -5.74 -5.01 -7.57
C GLU A 120 -5.72 -3.79 -8.50
N GLU A 121 -6.77 -3.64 -9.32
CA GLU A 121 -6.95 -2.57 -10.30
C GLU A 121 -6.59 -1.17 -9.78
N ASN A 122 -7.06 -0.82 -8.58
CA ASN A 122 -6.87 0.51 -7.99
C ASN A 122 -5.40 0.87 -7.73
N ASN A 123 -4.53 -0.13 -7.59
CA ASN A 123 -3.10 0.06 -7.32
C ASN A 123 -2.23 -0.33 -8.53
N LEU A 124 -2.83 -0.84 -9.61
CA LEU A 124 -2.11 -1.45 -10.73
C LEU A 124 -1.22 -0.45 -11.44
N GLU A 125 -1.75 0.73 -11.78
CA GLU A 125 -0.99 1.76 -12.51
C GLU A 125 0.22 2.25 -11.68
N ASP A 126 0.00 2.63 -10.42
CA ASP A 126 1.07 3.07 -9.52
C ASP A 126 2.12 1.98 -9.36
N PHE A 127 1.69 0.72 -9.18
CA PHE A 127 2.59 -0.42 -9.05
C PHE A 127 3.48 -0.60 -10.29
N LEU A 128 2.98 -0.38 -11.51
CA LEU A 128 3.79 -0.41 -12.73
C LEU A 128 4.88 0.66 -12.70
N TYR A 129 4.55 1.91 -12.38
CA TYR A 129 5.53 3.00 -12.30
C TYR A 129 6.59 2.75 -11.22
N GLU A 130 6.19 2.23 -10.07
CA GLU A 130 7.10 1.96 -8.95
C GLU A 130 8.05 0.78 -9.20
N ASN A 131 7.62 -0.24 -9.94
CA ASN A 131 8.36 -1.50 -10.05
C ASN A 131 9.09 -1.72 -11.38
N ILE A 132 8.78 -0.97 -12.43
CA ILE A 132 9.39 -1.17 -13.76
C ILE A 132 10.91 -1.02 -13.76
N GLU A 133 11.45 -0.07 -12.99
CA GLU A 133 12.90 0.11 -12.88
C GLU A 133 13.56 -1.06 -12.14
N LYS A 134 12.93 -1.57 -11.08
CA LYS A 134 13.38 -2.78 -10.37
C LYS A 134 13.46 -3.98 -11.32
N TRP A 135 12.42 -4.18 -12.13
CA TRP A 135 12.42 -5.27 -13.12
C TRP A 135 13.45 -5.04 -14.23
N GLN A 136 13.62 -3.80 -14.70
CA GLN A 136 14.65 -3.44 -15.67
C GLN A 136 16.03 -3.84 -15.17
N GLN A 137 16.39 -3.52 -13.92
CA GLN A 137 17.67 -3.91 -13.34
C GLN A 137 17.84 -5.44 -13.31
N SER A 138 16.78 -6.19 -13.01
CA SER A 138 16.80 -7.66 -13.09
C SER A 138 17.00 -8.16 -14.54
N VAL A 139 16.41 -7.49 -15.53
CA VAL A 139 16.66 -7.79 -16.96
C VAL A 139 18.13 -7.56 -17.32
N LEU A 140 18.73 -6.47 -16.85
CA LEU A 140 20.11 -6.09 -17.19
C LEU A 140 21.17 -7.09 -16.70
N VAL A 141 20.91 -7.80 -15.60
CA VAL A 141 21.78 -8.86 -15.08
C VAL A 141 21.50 -10.24 -15.67
N SER A 142 20.48 -10.35 -16.54
CA SER A 142 20.11 -11.58 -17.25
C SER A 142 20.59 -11.56 -18.71
N ASP A 143 19.72 -11.78 -19.71
CA ASP A 143 20.07 -11.70 -21.14
C ASP A 143 19.84 -10.32 -21.77
N LYS A 144 19.50 -9.30 -20.97
CA LYS A 144 19.23 -7.91 -21.40
C LYS A 144 18.08 -7.77 -22.39
N VAL A 145 17.11 -8.69 -22.35
CA VAL A 145 15.91 -8.64 -23.17
C VAL A 145 14.66 -8.87 -22.32
N TRP A 146 13.69 -7.97 -22.46
CA TRP A 146 12.32 -8.18 -22.05
C TRP A 146 11.62 -9.08 -23.05
N TRP A 147 11.39 -10.33 -22.64
CA TRP A 147 10.62 -11.29 -23.42
C TRP A 147 9.17 -11.31 -22.94
N GLY A 148 8.22 -11.53 -23.84
CA GLY A 148 6.84 -11.69 -23.41
C GLY A 148 5.83 -11.79 -24.53
N THR A 149 4.58 -11.87 -24.11
CA THR A 149 3.40 -11.68 -24.95
C THR A 149 2.66 -10.42 -24.51
N GLN A 150 1.96 -9.80 -25.44
CA GLN A 150 1.09 -8.68 -25.13
C GLN A 150 -0.34 -8.93 -25.59
N ASP A 151 -1.28 -8.60 -24.71
CA ASP A 151 -2.67 -8.37 -25.08
C ASP A 151 -2.89 -6.89 -25.33
N TYR A 152 -3.53 -6.54 -26.45
CA TYR A 152 -3.70 -5.16 -26.89
C TYR A 152 -4.55 -4.32 -25.92
N THR A 153 -5.42 -4.96 -25.13
CA THR A 153 -6.24 -4.26 -24.12
C THR A 153 -5.36 -3.57 -23.08
N PHE A 154 -4.14 -4.09 -22.82
CA PHE A 154 -3.19 -3.41 -21.95
C PHE A 154 -2.84 -2.01 -22.47
N LEU A 155 -2.62 -1.87 -23.78
CA LEU A 155 -2.33 -0.58 -24.39
C LEU A 155 -3.54 0.37 -24.40
N GLU A 156 -4.75 -0.18 -24.55
CA GLU A 156 -5.99 0.62 -24.50
C GLU A 156 -6.17 1.29 -23.14
N HIS A 157 -5.85 0.58 -22.05
CA HIS A 157 -6.03 1.08 -20.69
C HIS A 157 -4.79 1.79 -20.12
N TYR A 158 -3.59 1.31 -20.45
CA TYR A 158 -2.32 1.77 -19.86
C TYR A 158 -1.31 2.30 -20.91
N GLY A 159 -1.77 2.73 -22.09
CA GLY A 159 -0.91 3.30 -23.13
C GLY A 159 -0.08 4.51 -22.68
N LYS A 160 -0.57 5.28 -21.70
CA LYS A 160 0.17 6.40 -21.08
C LYS A 160 1.42 5.93 -20.35
N PHE A 161 1.35 4.80 -19.64
CA PHE A 161 2.50 4.20 -18.98
C PHE A 161 3.56 3.79 -20.01
N VAL A 162 3.14 3.18 -21.12
CA VAL A 162 4.05 2.80 -22.21
C VAL A 162 4.71 4.03 -22.85
N ASP A 163 3.94 5.09 -23.09
CA ASP A 163 4.47 6.38 -23.56
C ASP A 163 5.50 6.99 -22.60
N TRP A 164 5.24 6.89 -21.30
CA TRP A 164 6.14 7.39 -20.27
C TRP A 164 7.41 6.54 -20.18
N TYR A 165 7.30 5.21 -20.22
CA TYR A 165 8.42 4.28 -20.14
C TYR A 165 9.44 4.54 -21.25
N TRP A 166 8.98 4.64 -22.50
CA TRP A 166 9.86 4.86 -23.65
C TRP A 166 10.51 6.25 -23.72
N LYS A 167 10.11 7.18 -22.83
CA LYS A 167 10.80 8.47 -22.63
C LYS A 167 11.89 8.40 -21.56
N GLN A 168 11.94 7.34 -20.75
CA GLN A 168 12.93 7.22 -19.68
C GLN A 168 14.31 6.83 -20.24
N PRO A 169 15.41 7.35 -19.66
CA PRO A 169 16.76 7.01 -20.10
C PRO A 169 17.05 5.50 -20.03
N PHE A 170 16.62 4.83 -18.95
CA PHE A 170 16.92 3.43 -18.69
C PHE A 170 16.23 2.45 -19.67
N ALA A 171 15.19 2.91 -20.39
CA ALA A 171 14.44 2.05 -21.31
C ALA A 171 15.31 1.53 -22.46
N LYS A 172 16.41 2.22 -22.77
CA LYS A 172 17.34 1.86 -23.86
C LYS A 172 18.43 0.88 -23.44
N ASP A 173 18.54 0.57 -22.14
CA ASP A 173 19.59 -0.30 -21.62
C ASP A 173 19.31 -1.80 -21.89
N ALA A 174 18.06 -2.13 -22.24
CA ALA A 174 17.62 -3.47 -22.58
C ALA A 174 16.76 -3.45 -23.85
N LYS A 175 16.71 -4.57 -24.56
CA LYS A 175 15.79 -4.75 -25.68
C LYS A 175 14.44 -5.27 -25.19
N MET A 176 13.39 -5.08 -25.97
CA MET A 176 12.04 -5.57 -25.70
C MET A 176 11.49 -6.27 -26.94
N TYR A 177 11.27 -7.57 -26.81
CA TYR A 177 10.77 -8.46 -27.84
C TYR A 177 9.47 -9.11 -27.36
N GLN A 178 8.36 -8.71 -27.96
CA GLN A 178 7.03 -9.15 -27.56
C GLN A 178 6.21 -9.68 -28.73
N VAL A 179 5.53 -10.81 -28.54
CA VAL A 179 4.54 -11.30 -29.50
C VAL A 179 3.15 -10.82 -29.08
N SER A 180 2.41 -10.20 -29.98
CA SER A 180 1.09 -9.65 -29.69
C SER A 180 0.03 -10.19 -30.64
N ASN A 181 -1.24 -10.02 -30.25
CA ASN A 181 -2.39 -10.22 -31.13
C ASN A 181 -2.42 -9.15 -32.23
N GLU A 182 -3.08 -9.42 -33.34
CA GLU A 182 -3.36 -8.36 -34.31
C GLU A 182 -4.34 -7.34 -33.74
N SER A 183 -3.90 -6.08 -33.62
CA SER A 183 -4.73 -4.96 -33.20
C SER A 183 -4.26 -3.64 -33.81
N GLN A 184 -5.20 -2.74 -34.07
CA GLN A 184 -4.89 -1.40 -34.58
C GLN A 184 -4.09 -0.57 -33.56
N VAL A 185 -4.43 -0.69 -32.27
CA VAL A 185 -3.74 0.04 -31.18
C VAL A 185 -2.27 -0.37 -31.08
N GLU A 186 -1.98 -1.67 -31.26
CA GLU A 186 -0.60 -2.17 -31.31
C GLU A 186 0.16 -1.60 -32.51
N LYS A 187 -0.45 -1.59 -33.70
CA LYS A 187 0.16 -1.01 -34.92
C LYS A 187 0.47 0.48 -34.73
N GLU A 188 -0.42 1.24 -34.09
CA GLU A 188 -0.22 2.65 -33.81
C GLU A 188 0.88 2.90 -32.78
N MET A 189 0.88 2.16 -31.68
CA MET A 189 1.92 2.27 -30.65
C MET A 189 3.29 1.83 -31.15
N HIS A 190 3.36 0.80 -32.00
CA HIS A 190 4.60 0.40 -32.66
C HIS A 190 5.15 1.48 -33.58
N LYS A 191 4.31 2.12 -34.40
CA LYS A 191 4.73 3.25 -35.24
C LYS A 191 5.18 4.46 -34.40
N LYS A 192 4.50 4.74 -33.29
CA LYS A 192 4.80 5.88 -32.41
C LYS A 192 6.15 5.72 -31.69
N HIS A 193 6.48 4.51 -31.26
CA HIS A 193 7.72 4.18 -30.54
C HIS A 193 8.62 3.25 -31.34
N LEU A 194 8.86 3.61 -32.60
CA LEU A 194 9.77 2.88 -33.47
C LEU A 194 11.21 3.11 -33.00
N GLN A 195 11.73 2.21 -32.16
CA GLN A 195 13.07 2.26 -31.59
C GLN A 195 13.81 0.93 -31.87
N PRO A 196 15.14 0.94 -32.10
CA PRO A 196 15.92 -0.29 -32.30
C PRO A 196 15.79 -1.31 -31.17
N GLU A 197 15.52 -0.83 -29.95
CA GLU A 197 15.38 -1.62 -28.74
C GLU A 197 13.99 -2.23 -28.60
N ARG A 198 13.00 -1.81 -29.38
CA ARG A 198 11.60 -2.29 -29.29
C ARG A 198 11.19 -2.98 -30.58
N ASP A 199 10.91 -4.27 -30.50
CA ASP A 199 10.34 -5.04 -31.61
C ASP A 199 9.09 -5.79 -31.12
N ILE A 200 8.02 -5.71 -31.91
CA ILE A 200 6.76 -6.42 -31.63
C ILE A 200 6.37 -7.17 -32.89
N ARG A 201 6.15 -8.47 -32.74
CA ARG A 201 5.66 -9.35 -33.80
C ARG A 201 4.21 -9.72 -33.57
N ILE A 202 3.49 -9.92 -34.67
CA ILE A 202 2.08 -10.30 -34.62
C ILE A 202 1.96 -11.80 -34.84
N SER A 203 1.29 -12.49 -33.92
CA SER A 203 0.91 -13.89 -34.13
C SER A 203 -0.37 -13.95 -34.98
N GLN A 204 -0.43 -14.86 -35.95
CA GLN A 204 -1.65 -15.10 -36.74
C GLN A 204 -2.48 -16.28 -36.23
N ASP A 205 -1.89 -17.10 -35.39
CA ASP A 205 -2.38 -18.40 -34.93
C ASP A 205 -2.60 -18.48 -33.41
N MET A 206 -2.15 -17.45 -32.68
CA MET A 206 -2.31 -17.35 -31.22
C MET A 206 -3.21 -16.18 -30.84
N ASN A 207 -3.94 -16.36 -29.74
CA ASN A 207 -4.84 -15.36 -29.18
C ASN A 207 -4.54 -15.19 -27.68
N PHE A 208 -3.73 -14.18 -27.36
CA PHE A 208 -3.37 -13.83 -25.99
C PHE A 208 -4.56 -13.14 -25.30
N THR A 209 -4.90 -13.61 -24.10
CA THR A 209 -5.97 -13.02 -23.27
C THR A 209 -5.42 -12.19 -22.11
N SER A 210 -4.10 -12.11 -22.00
CA SER A 210 -3.35 -11.38 -21.00
C SER A 210 -1.96 -11.04 -21.54
N SER A 211 -1.39 -9.95 -21.03
CA SER A 211 0.03 -9.66 -21.23
C SER A 211 0.86 -10.45 -20.23
N VAL A 212 1.94 -11.08 -20.69
CA VAL A 212 2.87 -11.82 -19.83
C VAL A 212 4.29 -11.41 -20.17
N TRP A 213 5.03 -10.87 -19.22
CA TRP A 213 6.37 -10.35 -19.41
C TRP A 213 7.36 -11.06 -18.49
N VAL A 214 8.57 -11.29 -19.00
CA VAL A 214 9.72 -11.75 -18.23
C VAL A 214 10.63 -10.56 -17.97
N GLY A 215 10.58 -10.05 -16.74
CA GLY A 215 11.41 -8.97 -16.23
C GLY A 215 12.58 -9.52 -15.43
N GLY A 216 13.55 -10.18 -16.09
CA GLY A 216 14.67 -10.82 -15.40
C GLY A 216 14.21 -12.09 -14.68
N ASP A 217 14.24 -12.07 -13.35
CA ASP A 217 13.76 -13.18 -12.50
C ASP A 217 12.26 -13.06 -12.15
N TYR A 218 11.58 -12.07 -12.72
CA TYR A 218 10.16 -11.81 -12.48
C TYR A 218 9.31 -12.24 -13.68
N LEU A 219 8.23 -12.96 -13.41
CA LEU A 219 7.13 -13.16 -14.34
C LEU A 219 5.99 -12.21 -13.96
N ILE A 220 5.62 -11.32 -14.89
CA ILE A 220 4.60 -10.30 -14.69
C ILE A 220 3.44 -10.59 -15.63
N MET A 221 2.29 -10.96 -15.09
CA MET A 221 1.07 -11.19 -15.85
C MET A 221 0.08 -10.05 -15.57
N ILE A 222 -0.46 -9.45 -16.63
CA ILE A 222 -1.40 -8.34 -16.54
C ILE A 222 -2.65 -8.70 -17.31
N VAL A 223 -3.80 -8.62 -16.65
CA VAL A 223 -5.10 -9.00 -17.21
C VAL A 223 -6.00 -7.79 -17.26
N THR A 224 -6.30 -7.36 -18.48
CA THR A 224 -7.06 -6.13 -18.78
C THR A 224 -8.25 -6.36 -19.70
N LYS A 225 -8.55 -7.62 -20.03
CA LYS A 225 -9.63 -7.98 -20.95
C LYS A 225 -11.02 -7.88 -20.33
N GLN A 226 -11.12 -8.04 -19.02
CA GLN A 226 -12.36 -7.98 -18.25
C GLN A 226 -12.09 -7.37 -16.87
N HIS A 227 -13.00 -6.53 -16.38
CA HIS A 227 -12.93 -5.99 -15.03
C HIS A 227 -13.25 -7.06 -13.96
N PRO A 228 -12.63 -6.99 -12.77
CA PRO A 228 -11.59 -6.02 -12.41
C PRO A 228 -10.25 -6.35 -13.08
N PHE A 229 -9.48 -5.32 -13.44
CA PHE A 229 -8.11 -5.52 -13.90
C PHE A 229 -7.22 -5.97 -12.75
N TYR A 230 -6.18 -6.72 -13.07
CA TYR A 230 -5.22 -7.13 -12.05
C TYR A 230 -3.85 -7.44 -12.65
N LEU A 231 -2.85 -7.42 -11.78
CA LEU A 231 -1.49 -7.84 -12.08
C LEU A 231 -1.07 -8.93 -11.09
N LEU A 232 -0.42 -9.97 -11.61
CA LEU A 232 0.25 -11.02 -10.85
C LEU A 232 1.76 -10.93 -11.12
N GLU A 233 2.53 -10.64 -10.08
CA GLU A 233 4.00 -10.71 -10.10
C GLU A 233 4.44 -12.00 -9.40
N ILE A 234 5.25 -12.80 -10.08
CA ILE A 234 5.89 -13.99 -9.50
C ILE A 234 7.40 -13.77 -9.58
N HIS A 235 8.06 -13.73 -8.44
CA HIS A 235 9.52 -13.67 -8.36
C HIS A 235 10.07 -15.09 -8.16
N ASP A 236 10.57 -15.67 -9.25
CA ASP A 236 11.14 -17.01 -9.33
C ASP A 236 12.04 -17.10 -10.57
N ALA A 237 13.36 -17.12 -10.34
CA ALA A 237 14.36 -17.17 -11.41
C ALA A 237 14.23 -18.42 -12.30
N THR A 238 13.82 -19.56 -11.74
CA THR A 238 13.68 -20.82 -12.50
C THR A 238 12.47 -20.74 -13.43
N LEU A 239 11.33 -20.29 -12.91
CA LEU A 239 10.12 -20.11 -13.71
C LEU A 239 10.32 -19.03 -14.79
N ALA A 240 10.93 -17.89 -14.42
CA ALA A 240 11.22 -16.80 -15.34
C ALA A 240 12.15 -17.25 -16.47
N HIS A 241 13.18 -18.04 -16.16
CA HIS A 241 14.07 -18.65 -17.16
C HIS A 241 13.30 -19.55 -18.13
N ASN A 242 12.48 -20.47 -17.62
CA ASN A 242 11.71 -21.39 -18.46
C ASN A 242 10.73 -20.64 -19.38
N MET A 243 10.03 -19.64 -18.86
CA MET A 243 9.12 -18.80 -19.66
C MET A 243 9.87 -18.00 -20.73
N ARG A 244 11.09 -17.55 -20.43
CA ARG A 244 11.94 -16.87 -21.40
C ARG A 244 12.24 -17.76 -22.61
N GLU A 245 12.58 -19.02 -22.38
CA GLU A 245 12.87 -19.97 -23.46
C GLU A 245 11.61 -20.28 -24.31
N VAL A 246 10.44 -20.34 -23.67
CA VAL A 246 9.14 -20.43 -24.38
C VAL A 246 8.94 -19.21 -25.28
N PHE A 247 9.13 -17.99 -24.76
CA PHE A 247 8.92 -16.77 -25.53
C PHE A 247 9.96 -16.57 -26.64
N LYS A 248 11.21 -17.00 -26.46
CA LYS A 248 12.21 -17.03 -27.53
C LYS A 248 11.76 -17.91 -28.70
N LYS A 249 11.20 -19.09 -28.40
CA LYS A 249 10.67 -19.98 -29.42
C LYS A 249 9.49 -19.35 -30.15
N MET A 250 8.51 -18.82 -29.42
CA MET A 250 7.35 -18.12 -30.00
C MET A 250 7.78 -16.94 -30.87
N TRP A 251 8.76 -16.16 -30.42
CA TRP A 251 9.31 -15.04 -31.17
C TRP A 251 9.95 -15.46 -32.51
N ASN A 252 10.63 -16.60 -32.55
CA ASN A 252 11.24 -17.11 -33.78
C ASN A 252 10.21 -17.65 -34.78
N GLU A 253 9.06 -18.14 -34.30
CA GLU A 253 7.96 -18.64 -35.12
C GLU A 253 7.02 -17.50 -35.59
N ALA A 254 6.92 -16.42 -34.81
CA ALA A 254 6.09 -15.28 -35.14
C ALA A 254 6.61 -14.52 -36.38
N LEU A 255 5.68 -14.13 -37.26
CA LEU A 255 5.95 -13.33 -38.44
C LEU A 255 6.34 -11.90 -38.04
N LYS A 256 7.28 -11.32 -38.79
CA LYS A 256 7.63 -9.89 -38.67
C LYS A 256 6.53 -9.01 -39.23
#